data_AF-T1HJU5-F1
#
_entry.id   AF-T1HJU5-F1
#
_cell.length_a   1.000
_cell.length_b   1.000
_cell.length_c   1.000
_cell.angle_alpha   90.00
_cell.angle_beta   90.00
_cell.angle_gamma   90.00
#
_symmetry.space_group_name_H-M   'P 1'
#
loop_
_entity.id
_entity.type
_entity.pdbx_description
1 polymer ?
#
loop_
_entity_poly.entity_id
_entity_poly.type
_entity_poly.pdbx_seq_one_letter_code
_entity_poly.pdbx_strand_id
1 'polypeptide(L)'
;MPGNLFTEMEEYEGISVMDVYDIVTDFAKEFRPIIEMYGPDPLNNVMSKVVTILEHLEAQTVKIGRLQTNLQEKDAIIARLERDKMEKAADRARFEKELEQIEEHWREESHEMVAVVNRLQEENRKLLKALATKQDTSTGNHCNY
;
A
#
# COMPACT_ATOMS: atom_id res chain seq x y z
N MET A 1 -34.71 9.05 17.02
CA MET A 1 -34.12 8.93 15.67
C MET A 1 -33.35 10.21 15.38
N PRO A 2 -32.01 10.21 15.32
CA PRO A 2 -31.24 11.39 14.93
C PRO A 2 -31.07 11.36 13.41
N GLY A 3 -32.12 11.73 12.68
CA GLY A 3 -32.07 11.93 11.24
C GLY A 3 -32.43 13.37 10.95
N ASN A 4 -31.43 14.19 10.64
CA ASN A 4 -31.48 15.27 9.61
C ASN A 4 -30.26 16.21 9.66
N LEU A 5 -29.44 16.21 10.72
CA LEU A 5 -28.35 17.18 10.82
C LEU A 5 -27.26 17.02 9.75
N PHE A 6 -27.04 15.78 9.27
CA PHE A 6 -26.04 15.51 8.23
C PHE A 6 -26.47 16.00 6.84
N THR A 7 -27.77 16.02 6.55
CA THR A 7 -28.30 16.43 5.24
C THR A 7 -28.32 17.96 5.08
N GLU A 8 -28.54 18.71 6.16
CA GLU A 8 -28.44 20.18 6.14
C GLU A 8 -26.98 20.67 5.98
N MET A 9 -25.98 19.87 6.36
CA MET A 9 -24.57 20.23 6.17
C MET A 9 -24.08 20.10 4.72
N GLU A 10 -24.70 19.25 3.90
CA GLU A 10 -24.39 19.13 2.46
C GLU A 10 -24.85 20.36 1.66
N GLU A 11 -25.86 21.10 2.15
CA GLU A 11 -26.35 22.33 1.49
C GLU A 11 -25.35 23.49 1.55
N TYR A 12 -24.33 23.40 2.42
CA TYR A 12 -23.26 24.39 2.55
C TYR A 12 -21.94 23.95 1.89
N GLU A 13 -21.92 22.78 1.23
CA GLU A 13 -20.74 22.27 0.54
C GLU A 13 -20.49 23.08 -0.74
N GLY A 14 -19.56 24.04 -0.65
CA GLY A 14 -19.17 24.89 -1.79
C GLY A 14 -19.54 26.37 -1.67
N ILE A 15 -20.09 26.80 -0.53
CA ILE A 15 -20.28 28.23 -0.25
C ILE A 15 -18.91 28.91 -0.20
N SER A 16 -18.71 29.84 -1.13
CA SER A 16 -17.53 30.66 -1.23
C SER A 16 -17.59 31.80 -0.23
N VAL A 17 -16.41 32.33 0.12
CA VAL A 17 -16.29 33.57 0.89
C VAL A 17 -17.07 34.72 0.23
N MET A 18 -17.17 34.73 -1.11
CA MET A 18 -17.98 35.71 -1.84
C MET A 18 -19.48 35.58 -1.57
N ASP A 19 -20.00 34.35 -1.50
CA ASP A 19 -21.42 34.12 -1.22
C ASP A 19 -21.79 34.59 0.19
N VAL A 20 -20.88 34.40 1.15
CA VAL A 20 -21.03 34.93 2.52
C VAL A 20 -21.05 36.46 2.52
N TYR A 21 -20.19 37.11 1.73
CA TYR A 21 -20.19 38.58 1.62
C TYR A 21 -21.44 39.13 0.93
N ASP A 22 -21.99 38.44 -0.07
CA ASP A 22 -23.22 38.85 -0.74
C ASP A 22 -24.41 38.79 0.24
N ILE A 23 -24.52 37.70 1.01
CA ILE A 23 -25.53 37.54 2.06
C ILE A 23 -25.40 38.63 3.14
N VAL A 24 -24.18 38.88 3.62
CA VAL A 24 -23.92 39.93 4.63
C VAL A 24 -24.24 41.31 4.07
N THR A 25 -23.96 41.55 2.79
CA THR A 25 -24.28 42.81 2.11
C THR A 25 -25.78 43.01 2.03
N ASP A 26 -26.53 42.00 1.59
CA ASP A 26 -27.99 42.06 1.52
C ASP A 26 -28.62 42.24 2.89
N PHE A 27 -28.16 41.49 3.89
CA PHE A 27 -28.55 41.67 5.29
C PHE A 27 -28.27 43.10 5.80
N ALA A 28 -27.12 43.69 5.46
CA ALA A 28 -26.80 45.06 5.85
C ALA A 28 -27.71 46.11 5.18
N LYS A 29 -28.28 45.83 4.00
CA LYS A 29 -29.25 46.71 3.34
C LYS A 29 -30.54 46.81 4.14
N GLU A 30 -30.96 45.75 4.81
CA GLU A 30 -32.17 45.73 5.64
C GLU A 30 -32.07 46.66 6.86
N PHE A 31 -30.87 46.99 7.32
CA PHE A 31 -30.65 47.94 8.41
C PHE A 31 -30.71 49.41 7.98
N ARG A 32 -30.67 49.73 6.69
CA ARG A 32 -30.67 51.13 6.22
C ARG A 32 -31.85 51.95 6.74
N PRO A 33 -33.11 51.47 6.69
CA PRO A 33 -34.25 52.22 7.22
C PRO A 33 -34.14 52.48 8.73
N ILE A 34 -33.54 51.57 9.49
CA ILE A 34 -33.34 51.72 10.93
C ILE A 34 -32.28 52.79 11.21
N ILE A 35 -31.19 52.81 10.43
CA ILE A 35 -30.14 53.84 10.53
C ILE A 35 -30.72 55.21 10.17
N GLU A 36 -31.54 55.30 9.12
CA GLU A 36 -32.16 56.55 8.67
C GLU A 36 -33.11 57.14 9.73
N MET A 37 -33.81 56.30 10.49
CA MET A 37 -34.76 56.76 11.51
C MET A 37 -34.15 57.00 12.90
N TYR A 38 -33.17 56.21 13.31
CA TYR A 38 -32.66 56.21 14.70
C TYR A 38 -31.16 56.49 14.82
N GLY A 39 -30.46 56.72 13.71
CA GLY A 39 -29.01 56.78 13.67
C GLY A 39 -28.36 55.39 13.80
N PRO A 40 -27.02 55.32 13.65
CA PRO A 40 -26.29 54.05 13.61
C PRO A 40 -26.04 53.41 14.99
N ASP A 41 -26.11 54.20 16.07
CA ASP A 41 -25.67 53.77 17.40
C ASP A 41 -26.35 52.50 17.94
N PRO A 42 -27.68 52.29 17.77
CA PRO A 42 -28.34 51.06 18.22
C PRO A 42 -27.82 49.79 17.53
N LEU A 43 -27.28 49.92 16.32
CA LEU A 43 -26.82 48.80 15.50
C LEU A 43 -25.34 48.46 15.71
N ASN A 44 -24.54 49.35 16.30
CA ASN A 44 -23.10 49.11 16.53
C ASN A 44 -22.85 47.81 17.31
N ASN A 45 -23.66 47.52 18.33
CA ASN A 45 -23.56 46.28 19.10
C ASN A 45 -23.92 45.02 18.28
N VAL A 46 -24.86 45.15 17.34
CA VAL A 46 -25.26 44.05 16.44
C VAL A 46 -24.19 43.82 15.39
N MET A 47 -23.69 44.89 14.77
CA MET A 47 -22.60 44.83 13.79
C MET A 47 -21.33 44.23 14.40
N SER A 48 -20.98 44.60 15.64
CA SER A 48 -19.85 43.99 16.35
C SER A 48 -20.02 42.48 16.52
N LYS A 49 -21.23 42.00 16.85
CA LYS A 49 -21.50 40.55 16.94
C LYS A 49 -21.45 39.83 15.60
N VAL A 50 -21.96 40.47 14.54
CA VAL A 50 -21.90 39.92 13.17
C VAL A 50 -20.45 39.75 12.74
N VAL A 51 -19.59 40.74 12.98
CA VAL A 51 -18.15 40.64 12.71
C VAL A 51 -17.53 39.47 13.47
N THR A 52 -17.79 39.34 14.77
CA THR A 52 -17.26 38.21 15.57
C THR A 52 -17.74 36.86 15.06
N ILE A 53 -18.99 36.74 14.59
CA ILE A 53 -19.51 35.49 14.01
C ILE A 53 -18.78 35.18 12.69
N LEU A 54 -18.57 36.17 11.83
CA LEU A 54 -17.83 35.99 10.58
C LEU A 54 -16.38 35.59 10.80
N GLU A 55 -15.69 36.17 11.78
CA GLU A 55 -14.34 35.77 12.18
C GLU A 55 -14.28 34.31 12.63
N HIS A 56 -15.27 33.86 13.42
CA HIS A 56 -15.35 32.45 13.85
C HIS A 56 -15.63 31.52 12.67
N LEU A 57 -16.52 31.91 11.76
CA LEU A 57 -16.83 31.13 10.55
C LEU A 57 -15.59 31.00 9.66
N GLU A 58 -14.85 32.08 9.42
CA GLU A 58 -13.60 32.05 8.66
C GLU A 58 -12.58 31.09 9.31
N ALA A 59 -12.36 31.22 10.63
CA ALA A 59 -11.45 30.34 11.35
C ALA A 59 -11.87 28.86 11.27
N GLN A 60 -13.18 28.57 11.33
CA GLN A 60 -13.71 27.22 11.15
C GLN A 60 -13.52 26.71 9.73
N THR A 61 -13.81 27.51 8.71
CA THR A 61 -13.61 27.16 7.29
C THR A 61 -12.15 26.83 7.00
N VAL A 62 -11.21 27.66 7.47
CA VAL A 62 -9.77 27.38 7.33
C VAL A 62 -9.39 26.06 8.02
N LYS A 63 -9.92 25.82 9.22
CA LYS A 63 -9.66 24.58 9.95
C LYS A 63 -10.21 23.36 9.21
N ILE A 64 -11.42 23.44 8.65
CA ILE A 64 -12.04 22.37 7.86
C ILE A 64 -11.19 22.07 6.63
N GLY A 65 -10.79 23.10 5.87
CA GLY A 65 -9.91 22.92 4.70
C GLY A 65 -8.61 22.22 5.06
N ARG A 66 -7.97 22.62 6.17
CA ARG A 66 -6.76 21.94 6.68
C ARG A 66 -7.03 20.48 7.07
N LEU A 67 -8.16 20.19 7.72
CA LEU A 67 -8.51 18.82 8.10
C LEU A 67 -8.78 17.96 6.87
N GLN A 68 -9.44 18.50 5.86
CA GLN A 68 -9.71 17.82 4.60
C GLN A 68 -8.41 17.51 3.85
N THR A 69 -7.46 18.45 3.79
CA THR A 69 -6.13 18.20 3.22
C THR A 69 -5.38 17.11 3.99
N ASN A 70 -5.42 17.13 5.32
CA ASN A 70 -4.81 16.08 6.14
C ASN A 70 -5.46 14.71 5.88
N LEU A 71 -6.79 14.67 5.75
CA LEU A 71 -7.52 13.43 5.45
C LEU A 71 -7.09 12.87 4.09
N GLN A 72 -7.07 13.71 3.04
CA GLN A 72 -6.61 13.33 1.71
C GLN A 72 -5.16 12.80 1.72
N GLU A 73 -4.27 13.44 2.48
CA GLU A 73 -2.90 12.96 2.65
C GLU A 73 -2.85 11.59 3.34
N LYS A 74 -3.62 11.41 4.42
CA LYS A 74 -3.70 10.13 5.13
C LYS A 74 -4.25 9.02 4.22
N ASP A 75 -5.30 9.28 3.45
CA ASP A 75 -5.86 8.33 2.49
C ASP A 75 -4.86 7.96 1.40
N ALA A 76 -4.11 8.93 0.88
CA ALA A 76 -3.04 8.69 -0.09
C ALA A 76 -1.91 7.80 0.49
N ILE A 77 -1.54 8.02 1.75
CA ILE A 77 -0.56 7.20 2.46
C ILE A 77 -1.09 5.78 2.66
N ILE A 78 -2.35 5.62 3.07
CA ILE A 78 -2.98 4.30 3.23
C ILE A 78 -2.97 3.54 1.92
N ALA A 79 -3.45 4.15 0.83
CA ALA A 79 -3.49 3.54 -0.49
C ALA A 79 -2.08 3.14 -0.98
N ARG A 80 -1.05 3.93 -0.65
CA ARG A 80 0.34 3.57 -0.92
C ARG A 80 0.79 2.35 -0.11
N LEU A 81 0.57 2.35 1.20
CA LEU A 81 0.98 1.25 2.07
C LEU A 81 0.28 -0.06 1.72
N GLU A 82 -0.99 -0.02 1.33
CA GLU A 82 -1.73 -1.18 0.86
C GLU A 82 -1.11 -1.77 -0.41
N ARG A 83 -0.73 -0.91 -1.37
CA ARG A 83 -0.01 -1.34 -2.57
C ARG A 83 1.33 -1.99 -2.24
N ASP A 84 2.15 -1.33 -1.42
CA ASP A 84 3.46 -1.84 -1.02
C ASP A 84 3.33 -3.19 -0.27
N LYS A 85 2.27 -3.36 0.54
CA LYS A 85 1.96 -4.61 1.23
C LYS A 85 1.63 -5.73 0.25
N MET A 86 0.80 -5.45 -0.76
CA MET A 86 0.44 -6.42 -1.80
C MET A 86 1.65 -6.83 -2.64
N GLU A 87 2.47 -5.86 -3.06
CA GLU A 87 3.70 -6.10 -3.83
C GLU A 87 4.67 -6.99 -3.04
N LYS A 88 4.95 -6.66 -1.77
CA LYS A 88 5.80 -7.50 -0.91
C LYS A 88 5.23 -8.91 -0.69
N ALA A 89 3.91 -9.08 -0.70
CA ALA A 89 3.29 -10.40 -0.59
C ALA A 89 3.47 -11.20 -1.89
N ALA A 90 3.29 -10.56 -3.05
CA ALA A 90 3.50 -11.16 -4.35
C ALA A 90 4.98 -11.57 -4.56
N ASP A 91 5.92 -10.71 -4.19
CA ASP A 91 7.35 -11.01 -4.26
C ASP A 91 7.73 -12.20 -3.38
N ARG A 92 7.21 -12.26 -2.15
CA ARG A 92 7.43 -13.40 -1.26
C ARG A 92 6.90 -14.70 -1.87
N ALA A 93 5.69 -14.68 -2.40
CA ALA A 93 5.11 -15.86 -3.05
C ALA A 93 5.92 -16.29 -4.30
N ARG A 94 6.45 -15.32 -5.04
CA ARG A 94 7.33 -15.60 -6.19
C ARG A 94 8.65 -16.22 -5.74
N PHE A 95 9.31 -15.66 -4.74
CA PHE A 95 10.58 -16.19 -4.24
C PHE A 95 10.41 -17.60 -3.64
N GLU A 96 9.33 -17.87 -2.92
CA GLU A 96 9.03 -19.21 -2.42
C GLU A 96 8.95 -20.23 -3.57
N LYS A 97 8.23 -19.88 -4.64
CA LYS A 97 8.11 -20.73 -5.83
C LYS A 97 9.44 -20.94 -6.54
N GLU A 98 10.25 -19.89 -6.68
CA GLU A 98 11.59 -19.99 -7.27
C GLU A 98 12.51 -20.87 -6.41
N LEU A 99 12.40 -20.78 -5.09
CA LEU A 99 13.15 -21.62 -4.16
C LEU A 99 12.75 -23.10 -4.27
N GLU A 100 11.45 -23.41 -4.27
CA GLU A 100 10.94 -24.77 -4.48
C GLU A 100 11.45 -25.37 -5.79
N GLN A 101 11.50 -24.59 -6.88
CA GLN A 101 12.04 -25.05 -8.16
C GLN A 101 13.54 -25.36 -8.10
N ILE A 102 14.32 -24.52 -7.41
CA ILE A 102 15.76 -24.75 -7.23
C ILE A 102 15.98 -26.01 -6.39
N GLU A 103 15.22 -26.22 -5.33
CA GLU A 103 15.32 -27.40 -4.48
C GLU A 103 14.96 -28.70 -5.23
N GLU A 104 13.94 -28.66 -6.08
CA GLU A 104 13.57 -29.81 -6.91
C GLU A 104 14.66 -30.12 -7.93
N HIS A 105 15.15 -29.09 -8.64
CA HIS A 105 16.23 -29.24 -9.61
C HIS A 105 17.50 -29.81 -8.95
N TRP A 106 17.87 -29.30 -7.78
CA TRP A 106 19.02 -29.81 -7.03
C TRP A 106 18.84 -31.28 -6.60
N ARG A 107 17.62 -31.68 -6.22
CA ARG A 107 17.29 -33.08 -5.93
C ARG A 107 17.45 -33.96 -7.16
N GLU A 108 16.92 -33.54 -8.30
CA GLU A 108 17.04 -34.26 -9.58
C GLU A 108 18.52 -34.45 -9.97
N GLU A 109 19.30 -33.37 -9.97
CA GLU A 109 20.73 -33.41 -10.28
C GLU A 109 21.49 -34.32 -9.31
N SER A 110 21.20 -34.24 -8.01
CA SER A 110 21.83 -35.10 -7.00
C SER A 110 21.53 -36.58 -7.26
N HIS A 111 20.27 -36.90 -7.59
CA HIS A 111 19.88 -38.27 -7.94
C HIS A 111 20.57 -38.76 -9.21
N GLU A 112 20.68 -37.93 -10.25
CA GLU A 112 21.38 -38.26 -11.48
C GLU A 112 22.88 -38.52 -11.22
N MET A 113 23.53 -37.65 -10.45
CA MET A 113 24.93 -37.82 -10.06
C MET A 113 25.16 -39.14 -9.31
N VAL A 114 24.30 -39.47 -8.35
CA VAL A 114 24.37 -40.75 -7.62
C VAL A 114 24.19 -41.93 -8.57
N ALA A 115 23.25 -41.86 -9.52
CA ALA A 115 23.04 -42.91 -10.52
C ALA A 115 24.28 -43.11 -11.41
N VAL A 116 24.92 -42.03 -11.84
CA VAL A 116 26.16 -42.07 -12.62
C VAL A 116 27.30 -42.71 -11.80
N VAL A 117 27.47 -42.30 -10.54
CA VAL A 117 28.49 -42.89 -9.64
C VAL A 117 28.26 -44.39 -9.48
N ASN A 118 27.03 -44.83 -9.21
CA ASN A 118 26.70 -46.24 -9.05
C ASN A 118 26.99 -47.04 -10.32
N ARG A 119 26.66 -46.50 -11.50
CA ARG A 119 26.98 -47.13 -12.78
C ARG A 119 28.48 -47.29 -12.99
N LEU A 120 29.26 -46.23 -12.75
CA LEU A 120 30.71 -46.25 -12.89
C LEU A 120 31.38 -47.22 -11.90
N GLN A 121 30.88 -47.29 -10.66
CA GLN A 121 31.35 -48.26 -9.68
C GLN A 121 31.09 -49.70 -10.12
N GLU A 122 29.92 -49.98 -10.70
CA GLU A 122 29.59 -51.31 -11.22
C GLU A 122 30.46 -51.69 -12.43
N GLU A 123 30.70 -50.75 -13.34
CA GLU A 123 31.62 -50.94 -14.48
C GLU A 123 33.06 -51.20 -14.00
N ASN A 124 33.57 -50.42 -13.05
CA ASN A 124 34.89 -50.64 -12.43
C ASN A 124 34.99 -52.02 -11.77
N ARG A 125 33.95 -52.44 -11.04
CA ARG A 125 33.90 -53.77 -10.41
C ARG A 125 33.95 -54.89 -11.43
N LYS A 126 33.25 -54.75 -12.56
CA LYS A 126 33.28 -55.71 -13.68
C LYS A 126 34.66 -55.78 -14.34
N LEU A 127 35.28 -54.63 -14.58
CA LEU A 127 36.63 -54.56 -15.17
C LEU A 127 37.68 -55.20 -14.26
N LEU A 128 37.64 -54.92 -12.96
CA LEU A 128 38.55 -55.53 -11.98
C LEU A 128 38.42 -57.06 -11.96
N LYS A 129 37.20 -57.59 -11.96
CA LYS A 129 36.96 -59.05 -12.06
C LYS A 129 37.54 -59.64 -13.35
N ALA A 130 37.31 -58.97 -14.49
CA ALA A 130 37.83 -59.42 -15.78
C ALA A 130 39.38 -59.41 -15.82
N LEU A 131 40.02 -58.41 -15.21
CA LEU A 131 41.48 -58.34 -15.09
C LEU A 131 42.04 -59.47 -14.20
N ALA A 132 41.42 -59.73 -13.05
CA ALA A 132 41.83 -60.83 -12.17
C ALA A 132 41.74 -62.19 -12.90
N THR A 133 40.62 -62.44 -13.59
CA THR A 133 40.44 -63.68 -14.37
C THR A 133 41.51 -63.84 -15.46
N LYS A 134 41.89 -62.74 -16.14
CA LYS A 134 42.96 -62.77 -17.16
C LYS A 134 44.34 -63.02 -16.56
N GLN A 135 44.64 -62.47 -15.38
CA GLN A 135 45.89 -62.74 -14.68
C GLN A 135 45.99 -64.20 -14.25
N ASP A 136 44.93 -64.80 -13.70
CA ASP A 136 44.88 -66.21 -13.31
C ASP A 136 45.08 -67.16 -14.51
N THR A 137 44.54 -66.82 -15.68
CA THR A 137 44.77 -67.60 -16.92
C THR A 137 46.19 -67.44 -17.47
N SER A 138 46.89 -66.34 -17.15
CA SER A 138 48.25 -66.06 -17.62
C SER A 138 49.31 -66.72 -16.73
N THR A 139 49.06 -66.84 -15.41
CA THR A 139 49.91 -67.59 -14.47
C THR A 139 49.69 -69.09 -14.57
N GLY A 140 48.47 -69.57 -14.88
CA GLY A 140 48.20 -70.99 -15.11
C GLY A 140 48.88 -71.59 -16.35
N ASN A 141 49.18 -70.77 -17.37
CA ASN A 141 49.90 -71.20 -18.57
C ASN A 141 51.43 -71.27 -18.41
N HIS A 142 51.99 -70.80 -17.28
CA HIS A 142 53.43 -70.86 -17.01
C HIS A 142 53.86 -72.07 -16.15
N CYS A 143 52.92 -72.93 -15.73
CA CYS A 143 53.20 -74.17 -14.97
C CYS A 143 53.05 -75.46 -15.79
N ASN A 144 52.90 -75.37 -17.11
CA ASN A 144 52.95 -76.51 -18.02
C ASN A 144 54.10 -76.33 -19.00
N TYR A 145 55.36 -76.40 -18.54
CA TYR A 145 56.55 -76.87 -19.27
C TYR A 145 57.74 -76.98 -18.31
#